data_AF-A0A7K7VZV9-F1
#
_entry.id   AF-A0A7K7VZV9-F1
#
_cell.length_a   1.000
_cell.length_b   1.000
_cell.length_c   1.000
_cell.angle_alpha   90.00
_cell.angle_beta   90.00
_cell.angle_gamma   90.00
#
_symmetry.space_group_name_H-M   'P 1'
#
loop_
_entity.id
_entity.type
_entity.pdbx_description
1 polymer ?
#
loop_
_entity_poly.entity_id
_entity_poly.type
_entity_poly.pdbx_seq_one_letter_code
_entity_poly.pdbx_strand_id
1 'polypeptide(L)'
;PVDCSFSHGVCDWKQDTDDDFDWNLADRDSGDGYYMAVPGFVGHKKDMGRLKLLLTDLKPKSSYCLIFSYRLAGERVGKLRVFLASKKTAPVWEESKGKDERWRTGKIEIFQAAETTNSITFESERGKGKTGEIGVDNVILTSGLCPED
;
A
#
# COMPACT_ATOMS: atom_id res chain seq x y z
N PRO A 1 -11.88 -12.61 -0.54
CA PRO A 1 -11.49 -11.62 0.48
C PRO A 1 -9.97 -11.66 0.56
N VAL A 2 -9.33 -10.50 0.71
CA VAL A 2 -7.88 -10.43 0.90
C VAL A 2 -7.65 -10.16 2.38
N ASP A 3 -6.76 -10.92 2.99
CA ASP A 3 -6.30 -10.70 4.36
C ASP A 3 -4.81 -11.04 4.40
N CYS A 4 -3.97 -10.02 4.47
CA CYS A 4 -2.53 -10.17 4.46
C CYS A 4 -1.88 -9.23 5.48
N SER A 5 -1.40 -9.82 6.57
CA SER A 5 -0.65 -9.14 7.63
C SER A 5 0.86 -9.11 7.40
N PHE A 6 1.34 -9.66 6.28
CA PHE A 6 2.75 -9.87 5.95
C PHE A 6 3.61 -10.64 6.98
N SER A 7 3.05 -11.05 8.12
CA SER A 7 3.80 -11.60 9.25
C SER A 7 4.55 -12.89 8.93
N HIS A 8 4.13 -13.60 7.89
CA HIS A 8 4.74 -14.85 7.41
C HIS A 8 5.10 -14.82 5.92
N GLY A 9 5.20 -13.63 5.31
CA GLY A 9 5.55 -13.46 3.89
C GLY A 9 4.57 -12.58 3.11
N VAL A 10 4.74 -12.50 1.79
CA VAL A 10 4.06 -11.50 0.94
C VAL A 10 2.63 -11.86 0.49
N CYS A 11 2.10 -13.01 0.91
CA CYS A 11 0.82 -13.53 0.42
C CYS A 11 0.79 -13.58 -1.12
N ASP A 12 -0.23 -12.99 -1.76
CA ASP A 12 -0.34 -12.85 -3.21
C ASP A 12 0.18 -11.50 -3.74
N TRP A 13 0.75 -10.65 -2.89
CA TRP A 13 1.33 -9.38 -3.31
C TRP A 13 2.62 -9.63 -4.09
N LYS A 14 2.80 -8.87 -5.16
CA LYS A 14 3.96 -8.94 -6.03
C LYS A 14 4.60 -7.57 -6.12
N GLN A 15 5.87 -7.51 -5.74
CA GLN A 15 6.69 -6.35 -6.03
C GLN A 15 6.94 -6.28 -7.54
N ASP A 16 6.80 -5.08 -8.12
CA ASP A 16 7.14 -4.79 -9.51
C ASP A 16 8.65 -4.59 -9.63
N THR A 17 9.31 -5.29 -10.55
CA THR A 17 10.78 -5.22 -10.72
C THR A 17 11.20 -4.31 -11.88
N ASP A 18 10.24 -3.80 -12.64
CA ASP A 18 10.47 -2.93 -13.79
C ASP A 18 10.32 -1.43 -13.41
N ASP A 19 10.28 -1.12 -12.12
CA ASP A 19 10.24 0.24 -11.57
C ASP A 19 11.60 0.69 -11.00
N ASP A 20 11.62 1.78 -10.24
CA ASP A 20 12.88 2.41 -9.82
C ASP A 20 13.48 1.75 -8.56
N PHE A 21 12.67 1.11 -7.71
CA PHE A 21 13.15 0.42 -6.50
C PHE A 21 12.11 -0.50 -5.86
N ASP A 22 12.64 -1.43 -5.05
CA ASP A 22 11.83 -2.52 -4.50
C ASP A 22 11.25 -2.33 -3.09
N TRP A 23 9.99 -2.73 -2.92
CA TRP A 23 9.40 -3.05 -1.62
C TRP A 23 9.97 -4.36 -1.09
N ASN A 24 10.34 -4.38 0.19
CA ASN A 24 10.95 -5.54 0.85
C ASN A 24 10.25 -5.86 2.18
N LEU A 25 10.37 -7.11 2.63
CA LEU A 25 9.95 -7.47 4.00
C LEU A 25 10.92 -6.85 5.01
N ALA A 26 10.38 -6.07 5.94
CA ALA A 26 11.08 -5.54 7.09
C ALA A 26 10.60 -6.22 8.36
N ASP A 27 11.54 -6.59 9.23
CA ASP A 27 11.24 -7.19 10.54
C ASP A 27 10.67 -6.10 11.47
N ARG A 28 9.69 -6.46 12.29
CA ARG A 28 9.23 -5.60 13.37
C ARG A 28 10.27 -5.67 14.48
N ASP A 29 10.65 -4.54 15.06
CA ASP A 29 11.68 -4.44 16.12
C ASP A 29 11.47 -5.39 17.33
N SER A 30 10.27 -5.97 17.52
CA SER A 30 9.93 -6.95 18.56
C SER A 30 10.02 -8.43 18.14
N GLY A 31 10.31 -8.74 16.87
CA GLY A 31 10.32 -10.12 16.36
C GLY A 31 8.92 -10.73 16.16
N ASP A 32 7.87 -9.89 16.18
CA ASP A 32 6.47 -10.32 16.06
C ASP A 32 5.99 -10.47 14.59
N GLY A 33 6.93 -10.57 13.65
CA GLY A 33 6.67 -10.78 12.22
C GLY A 33 7.16 -9.63 11.35
N TYR A 34 6.68 -9.58 10.11
CA TYR A 34 7.13 -8.66 9.07
C TYR A 34 6.04 -7.68 8.62
N TYR A 35 6.47 -6.63 7.91
CA TYR A 35 5.64 -5.73 7.11
C TYR A 35 6.36 -5.40 5.80
N MET A 36 5.64 -4.83 4.83
CA MET A 36 6.27 -4.38 3.58
C MET A 36 6.80 -2.96 3.74
N ALA A 37 8.05 -2.72 3.37
CA ALA A 37 8.71 -1.44 3.56
C ALA A 37 9.57 -1.02 2.37
N VAL A 38 9.71 0.29 2.23
CA VAL A 38 10.68 0.96 1.36
C VAL A 38 11.51 1.93 2.21
N PRO A 39 12.83 1.74 2.30
CA PRO A 39 13.68 2.69 3.01
C PRO A 39 13.74 4.05 2.31
N GLY A 40 13.58 5.12 3.07
CA GLY A 40 13.57 6.50 2.61
C GLY A 40 14.93 7.04 2.12
N PHE A 41 15.91 6.18 1.87
CA PHE A 41 17.20 6.53 1.27
C PHE A 41 17.43 5.84 -0.09
N VAL A 42 16.60 4.87 -0.47
CA VAL A 42 16.70 4.15 -1.74
C VAL A 42 16.15 5.04 -2.88
N GLY A 43 16.76 4.93 -4.06
CA GLY A 43 16.38 5.71 -5.24
C GLY A 43 16.66 7.22 -5.15
N HIS A 44 16.28 7.92 -6.20
CA HIS A 44 16.33 9.36 -6.34
C HIS A 44 14.96 10.01 -6.13
N LYS A 45 14.94 11.34 -5.98
CA LYS A 45 13.70 12.07 -5.76
C LYS A 45 12.73 11.86 -6.93
N LYS A 46 11.48 11.48 -6.62
CA LYS A 46 10.39 11.09 -7.54
C LYS A 46 10.47 9.69 -8.13
N ASP A 47 11.51 8.92 -7.81
CA ASP A 47 11.53 7.51 -8.13
C ASP A 47 10.37 6.81 -7.43
N MET A 48 9.86 5.75 -8.04
CA MET A 48 8.67 5.03 -7.60
C MET A 48 8.94 3.54 -7.46
N GLY A 49 8.38 2.97 -6.39
CA GLY A 49 8.33 1.52 -6.16
C GLY A 49 6.89 1.06 -5.98
N ARG A 50 6.51 -0.06 -6.59
CA ARG A 50 5.13 -0.54 -6.72
C ARG A 50 4.94 -1.97 -6.20
N LEU A 51 4.09 -2.10 -5.20
CA LEU A 51 3.62 -3.37 -4.69
C LEU A 51 2.19 -3.62 -5.18
N LYS A 52 1.98 -4.68 -5.95
CA LYS A 52 0.75 -4.95 -6.70
C LYS A 52 0.07 -6.23 -6.27
N LEU A 53 -1.27 -6.19 -6.18
CA LEU A 53 -2.13 -7.34 -5.98
C LEU A 53 -3.09 -7.48 -7.16
N LEU A 54 -3.09 -8.63 -7.82
CA LEU A 54 -4.08 -8.97 -8.85
C LEU A 54 -5.33 -9.55 -8.19
N LEU A 55 -6.50 -9.09 -8.62
CA LEU A 55 -7.80 -9.46 -8.06
C LEU A 55 -8.50 -10.48 -8.97
N THR A 56 -7.89 -11.65 -9.17
CA THR A 56 -8.36 -12.67 -10.12
C THR A 56 -9.67 -13.35 -9.71
N ASP A 57 -9.93 -13.46 -8.40
CA ASP A 57 -11.01 -14.29 -7.86
C ASP A 57 -12.08 -13.49 -7.09
N LEU A 58 -12.15 -12.18 -7.31
CA LEU A 58 -13.19 -11.37 -6.70
C LEU A 58 -14.54 -11.66 -7.35
N LYS A 59 -15.48 -12.19 -6.55
CA LYS A 59 -16.87 -12.33 -6.97
C LYS A 59 -17.42 -10.97 -7.38
N PRO A 60 -18.24 -10.86 -8.44
CA PRO A 60 -18.89 -9.61 -8.78
C PRO A 60 -19.76 -9.15 -7.60
N LYS A 61 -19.41 -7.99 -7.04
CA LYS A 61 -20.07 -7.30 -5.92
C LYS A 61 -20.09 -5.82 -6.24
N SER A 62 -21.11 -5.11 -5.76
CA SER A 62 -21.29 -3.67 -6.00
C SER A 62 -20.21 -2.81 -5.35
N SER A 63 -19.72 -3.19 -4.17
CA SER A 63 -18.68 -2.47 -3.45
C SER A 63 -17.75 -3.38 -2.65
N TYR A 64 -16.53 -2.87 -2.45
CA TYR A 64 -15.50 -3.42 -1.57
C TYR A 64 -14.92 -2.31 -0.70
N CYS A 65 -14.40 -2.68 0.47
CA CYS A 65 -13.61 -1.80 1.30
C CYS A 65 -12.19 -2.37 1.42
N LEU A 66 -11.20 -1.57 1.02
CA LEU A 66 -9.79 -1.81 1.29
C LEU A 66 -9.41 -1.09 2.59
N ILE A 67 -8.93 -1.84 3.56
CA ILE A 67 -8.40 -1.35 4.84
C ILE A 67 -6.94 -1.76 4.91
N PHE A 68 -6.05 -0.87 5.31
CA PHE A 68 -4.63 -1.19 5.46
C PHE A 68 -4.00 -0.31 6.54
N SER A 69 -2.97 -0.84 7.18
CA SER A 69 -2.08 -0.06 8.04
C SER A 69 -0.95 0.53 7.21
N TYR A 70 -0.60 1.79 7.46
CA TYR A 70 0.54 2.44 6.82
C TYR A 70 1.34 3.26 7.82
N ARG A 71 2.62 3.47 7.52
CA ARG A 71 3.55 4.30 8.29
C ARG A 71 4.41 5.12 7.34
N LEU A 72 4.47 6.43 7.57
CA LEU A 72 5.42 7.33 6.91
C LEU A 72 6.38 7.81 8.00
N ALA A 73 7.52 7.13 8.15
CA ALA A 73 8.54 7.46 9.14
C ALA A 73 9.67 8.27 8.50
N GLY A 74 10.18 9.29 9.19
CA GLY A 74 11.24 10.16 8.69
C GLY A 74 10.76 11.44 8.00
N GLU A 75 11.56 12.50 8.16
CA GLU A 75 11.26 13.82 7.63
C GLU A 75 11.33 13.83 6.09
N ARG A 76 10.23 14.21 5.43
CA ARG A 76 10.12 14.26 3.95
C ARG A 76 10.46 12.92 3.29
N VAL A 77 10.09 11.81 3.92
CA VAL A 77 10.35 10.44 3.44
C VAL A 77 9.81 10.20 2.04
N GLY A 78 8.62 10.73 1.72
CA GLY A 78 7.99 10.55 0.42
C GLY A 78 6.47 10.61 0.50
N LYS A 79 5.83 9.89 -0.41
CA LYS A 79 4.38 9.73 -0.47
C LYS A 79 4.02 8.26 -0.62
N LEU A 80 2.89 7.87 -0.07
CA LEU A 80 2.25 6.60 -0.36
C LEU A 80 0.95 6.86 -1.13
N ARG A 81 0.74 6.13 -2.22
CA ARG A 81 -0.45 6.20 -3.06
C ARG A 81 -1.07 4.83 -3.24
N VAL A 82 -2.38 4.81 -3.46
CA VAL A 82 -3.10 3.62 -3.87
C VAL A 82 -3.74 3.85 -5.24
N PHE A 83 -3.48 2.94 -6.16
CA PHE A 83 -4.09 2.91 -7.49
C PHE A 83 -4.96 1.67 -7.65
N LEU A 84 -6.05 1.84 -8.42
CA LEU A 84 -6.94 0.76 -8.85
C LEU A 84 -6.85 0.70 -10.37
N ALA A 85 -6.57 -0.46 -10.96
CA ALA A 85 -6.32 -0.56 -12.42
C ALA A 85 -7.52 -0.17 -13.32
N SER A 86 -8.73 -0.05 -12.76
CA SER A 86 -9.91 0.51 -13.45
C SER A 86 -9.81 2.03 -13.65
N LYS A 87 -8.99 2.75 -12.86
CA LYS A 87 -8.81 4.20 -12.90
C LYS A 87 -7.38 4.53 -13.27
N LYS A 88 -7.12 4.70 -14.58
CA LYS A 88 -5.75 4.70 -15.13
C LYS A 88 -4.89 5.93 -14.88
N THR A 89 -5.39 7.01 -14.27
CA THR A 89 -4.62 8.28 -14.23
C THR A 89 -4.51 8.97 -12.88
N ALA A 90 -5.32 8.62 -11.88
CA ALA A 90 -5.27 9.29 -10.57
C ALA A 90 -5.29 8.28 -9.42
N PRO A 91 -4.50 8.50 -8.36
CA PRO A 91 -4.58 7.68 -7.17
C PRO A 91 -5.96 7.85 -6.53
N VAL A 92 -6.52 6.75 -6.02
CA VAL A 92 -7.76 6.78 -5.23
C VAL A 92 -7.51 7.21 -3.79
N TRP A 93 -6.24 7.20 -3.37
CA TRP A 93 -5.79 7.61 -2.05
C TRP A 93 -4.32 8.04 -2.12
N GLU A 94 -3.96 9.11 -1.42
CA GLU A 94 -2.58 9.62 -1.30
C GLU A 94 -2.36 10.17 0.11
N GLU A 95 -1.22 9.84 0.73
CA GLU A 95 -0.75 10.49 1.95
C GLU A 95 0.76 10.80 1.85
N SER A 96 1.16 11.91 2.46
CA SER A 96 2.54 12.42 2.48
C SER A 96 2.96 13.01 3.84
N LYS A 97 2.04 13.06 4.81
CA LYS A 97 2.29 13.61 6.15
C LYS A 97 2.75 12.50 7.10
N GLY A 98 4.05 12.46 7.36
CA GLY A 98 4.68 11.55 8.35
C GLY A 98 5.41 12.32 9.45
N LYS A 99 4.69 13.00 10.36
CA LYS A 99 5.32 13.81 11.41
C LYS A 99 5.51 13.11 12.76
N ASP A 100 4.72 12.07 13.03
CA ASP A 100 4.70 11.37 14.33
C ASP A 100 5.23 9.93 14.25
N GLU A 101 5.64 9.47 13.07
CA GLU A 101 6.20 8.13 12.82
C GLU A 101 5.32 6.97 13.30
N ARG A 102 4.01 7.21 13.50
CA ARG A 102 3.05 6.22 13.98
C ARG A 102 2.41 5.45 12.82
N TRP A 103 2.01 4.22 13.11
CA TRP A 103 1.11 3.46 12.25
C TRP A 103 -0.29 4.10 12.24
N ARG A 104 -0.90 4.15 11.07
CA ARG A 104 -2.22 4.72 10.81
C ARG A 104 -3.02 3.79 9.91
N THR A 105 -4.34 3.93 9.93
CA THR A 105 -5.23 3.12 9.10
C THR A 105 -5.71 3.93 7.90
N GLY A 106 -5.54 3.39 6.70
CA GLY A 106 -6.18 3.85 5.48
C GLY A 106 -7.44 3.03 5.20
N LYS A 107 -8.51 3.69 4.74
CA LYS A 107 -9.76 3.07 4.29
C LYS A 107 -10.13 3.62 2.92
N ILE A 108 -10.46 2.74 1.97
CA ILE A 108 -10.83 3.13 0.61
C ILE A 108 -12.07 2.32 0.19
N GLU A 109 -13.14 3.04 -0.14
CA GLU A 109 -14.32 2.45 -0.75
C GLU A 109 -14.12 2.26 -2.25
N ILE A 110 -14.30 1.03 -2.71
CA ILE A 110 -14.13 0.62 -4.10
C ILE A 110 -15.49 0.24 -4.64
N PHE A 111 -16.08 1.14 -5.41
CA PHE A 111 -17.33 0.88 -6.13
C PHE A 111 -17.01 0.21 -7.48
N GLN A 112 -17.56 -0.98 -7.72
CA GLN A 112 -17.46 -1.62 -9.02
C GLN A 112 -18.45 -0.94 -9.97
N ALA A 113 -17.93 -0.14 -10.90
CA ALA A 113 -18.68 0.40 -12.03
C ALA A 113 -18.65 -0.59 -13.21
N ALA A 114 -19.02 -0.15 -14.42
CA ALA A 114 -18.97 -0.96 -15.63
C ALA A 114 -17.56 -1.54 -15.93
N GLU A 115 -16.51 -0.93 -15.38
CA GLU A 115 -15.14 -1.45 -15.41
C GLU A 115 -14.78 -2.10 -14.06
N THR A 116 -14.49 -3.40 -14.09
CA THR A 116 -14.09 -4.14 -12.90
C THR A 116 -12.67 -3.75 -12.50
N THR A 117 -12.48 -3.48 -11.21
CA THR A 117 -11.14 -3.24 -10.66
C THR A 117 -10.39 -4.57 -10.59
N ASN A 118 -9.38 -4.73 -11.44
CA ASN A 118 -8.64 -6.00 -11.56
C ASN A 118 -7.31 -6.04 -10.79
N SER A 119 -6.86 -4.90 -10.23
CA SER A 119 -5.69 -4.87 -9.36
C SER A 119 -5.70 -3.69 -8.41
N ILE A 120 -5.01 -3.85 -7.28
CA ILE A 120 -4.68 -2.81 -6.30
C ILE A 120 -3.16 -2.64 -6.33
N THR A 121 -2.68 -1.41 -6.37
CA THR A 121 -1.24 -1.10 -6.32
C THR A 121 -0.97 -0.09 -5.23
N PHE A 122 -0.08 -0.44 -4.29
CA PHE A 122 0.58 0.53 -3.43
C PHE A 122 1.81 1.07 -4.16
N GLU A 123 1.87 2.38 -4.36
CA GLU A 123 3.01 3.07 -4.96
C GLU A 123 3.63 3.99 -3.91
N SER A 124 4.92 3.81 -3.65
CA SER A 124 5.72 4.75 -2.87
C SER A 124 6.48 5.68 -3.80
N GLU A 125 6.35 6.99 -3.61
CA GLU A 125 7.17 8.00 -4.30
C GLU A 125 8.25 8.51 -3.35
N ARG A 126 9.50 8.49 -3.80
CA ARG A 126 10.66 8.92 -3.03
C ARG A 126 10.66 10.43 -2.80
N GLY A 127 10.73 10.82 -1.53
CA GLY A 127 10.78 12.21 -1.08
C GLY A 127 12.18 12.85 -1.14
N LYS A 128 12.39 13.89 -0.32
CA LYS A 128 13.68 14.59 -0.17
C LYS A 128 14.46 14.17 1.07
N GLY A 129 13.85 13.39 1.96
CA GLY A 129 14.47 12.88 3.18
C GLY A 129 15.67 11.98 2.88
N LYS A 130 16.46 11.64 3.89
CA LYS A 130 17.60 10.70 3.76
C LYS A 130 17.52 9.54 4.75
N THR A 131 16.48 9.51 5.56
CA THR A 131 16.26 8.57 6.65
C THR A 131 14.78 8.22 6.73
N GLY A 132 14.47 7.18 7.52
CA GLY A 132 13.11 6.68 7.68
C GLY A 132 12.70 5.72 6.56
N GLU A 133 11.40 5.48 6.47
CA GLU A 133 10.82 4.46 5.59
C GLU A 133 9.32 4.69 5.37
N ILE A 134 8.80 4.09 4.30
CA ILE A 134 7.37 3.95 4.06
C ILE A 134 7.02 2.48 4.29
N GLY A 135 6.08 2.21 5.20
CA GLY A 135 5.64 0.87 5.55
C GLY A 135 4.15 0.66 5.26
N VAL A 136 3.78 -0.56 4.86
CA VAL A 136 2.41 -1.03 4.67
C VAL A 136 2.24 -2.39 5.36
N ASP A 137 1.12 -2.54 6.05
CA ASP A 137 0.82 -3.72 6.86
C ASP A 137 -0.69 -3.99 6.97
N ASN A 138 -1.10 -5.17 7.46
CA ASN A 138 -2.48 -5.55 7.77
C ASN A 138 -3.50 -5.15 6.70
N VAL A 139 -3.28 -5.62 5.47
CA VAL A 139 -4.12 -5.27 4.32
C VAL A 139 -5.31 -6.22 4.22
N ILE A 140 -6.50 -5.65 4.32
CA ILE A 140 -7.77 -6.37 4.31
C ILE A 140 -8.64 -5.82 3.18
N LEU A 141 -9.16 -6.70 2.32
CA LEU A 141 -10.18 -6.39 1.33
C LEU A 141 -11.45 -7.18 1.65
N THR A 142 -12.45 -6.46 2.13
CA THR A 142 -13.77 -7.03 2.48
C THR A 142 -14.86 -6.52 1.53
N SER A 143 -15.93 -7.29 1.38
CA SER A 143 -17.08 -6.88 0.56
C SER A 143 -17.97 -5.91 1.33
N GLY A 144 -18.47 -4.87 0.65
CA GLY A 144 -19.33 -3.85 1.23
C GLY A 144 -18.65 -2.49 1.38
N LEU A 145 -19.31 -1.58 2.09
CA LEU A 145 -18.77 -0.28 2.45
C LEU A 145 -17.74 -0.40 3.58
N CYS A 146 -16.93 0.63 3.75
CA CYS A 146 -15.99 0.65 4.88
C CYS A 146 -16.73 0.84 6.20
N PRO A 147 -16.32 0.17 7.28
CA PRO A 147 -16.93 0.37 8.59
C PRO A 147 -16.70 1.82 9.06
N GLU A 148 -17.75 2.43 9.61
CA GLU A 148 -17.64 3.68 10.36
C GLU A 148 -16.71 3.48 11.57
N ASP A 149 -15.97 4.54 11.93
CA ASP A 149 -15.02 4.52 13.06
C ASP A 149 -15.74 4.47 14.42
#